data_AF-A0A5B7RF78-F1
#
_entry.id   AF-A0A5B7RF78-F1
#
_cell.length_a   1.000
_cell.length_b   1.000
_cell.length_c   1.000
_cell.angle_alpha   90.00
_cell.angle_beta   90.00
_cell.angle_gamma   90.00
#
_symmetry.space_group_name_H-M   'P 1'
#
loop_
_entity.id
_entity.type
_entity.pdbx_description
1 polymer ?
#
loop_
_entity_poly.entity_id
_entity_poly.type
_entity_poly.pdbx_seq_one_letter_code
_entity_poly.pdbx_strand_id
1 'polypeptide(L)'
;MKKLLVALLFSLLTASGLVAAGGSTTASAAVDCPYTGCVKTSTQVSATSPAPRKLRARAVVRTAGDARPKGQVTITVKGPGKNRSATRNARTPSTVTFAGLKPGKYRVIAKFVPAKNSIFKPSQDQTTVRVKARR
;
A
#
# COMPACT_ATOMS: atom_id res chain seq x y z
N MET A 1 32.47 40.71 -15.05
CA MET A 1 32.43 39.25 -14.82
C MET A 1 31.75 38.98 -13.46
N LYS A 2 30.45 39.13 -13.16
CA LYS A 2 29.15 39.02 -13.87
C LYS A 2 29.00 37.68 -14.59
N LYS A 3 28.63 36.63 -13.85
CA LYS A 3 27.93 35.37 -14.25
C LYS A 3 28.20 34.22 -13.24
N LEU A 4 27.85 34.37 -11.96
CA LEU A 4 27.89 33.21 -11.02
C LEU A 4 26.74 33.13 -10.00
N LEU A 5 25.75 34.04 -10.05
CA LEU A 5 24.62 34.05 -9.10
C LEU A 5 23.28 33.58 -9.68
N VAL A 6 23.25 33.11 -10.93
CA VAL A 6 21.99 32.67 -11.58
C VAL A 6 21.82 31.14 -11.53
N ALA A 7 22.87 30.38 -11.19
CA ALA A 7 22.80 28.91 -11.16
C ALA A 7 22.16 28.35 -9.88
N LEU A 8 22.10 29.11 -8.78
CA LEU A 8 21.57 28.60 -7.50
C LEU A 8 20.04 28.72 -7.38
N LEU A 9 19.38 29.56 -8.20
CA LEU A 9 17.93 29.73 -8.14
C LEU A 9 17.13 28.69 -8.94
N PHE A 10 17.79 27.94 -9.83
CA PHE A 10 17.12 26.92 -10.66
C PHE A 10 17.05 25.52 -10.01
N SER A 11 17.67 25.31 -8.85
CA SER A 11 17.59 24.03 -8.12
C SER A 11 16.47 23.94 -7.10
N LEU A 12 15.73 25.04 -6.83
CA LEU A 12 14.55 25.01 -5.94
C LEU A 12 13.21 24.89 -6.67
N LEU A 13 13.19 25.01 -8.01
CA LEU A 13 11.95 25.00 -8.80
C LEU A 13 11.60 23.62 -9.38
N THR A 14 12.11 22.54 -8.81
CA THR A 14 11.70 21.15 -9.09
C THR A 14 11.00 20.48 -7.92
N ALA A 15 10.70 21.21 -6.84
CA ALA A 15 10.01 20.68 -5.65
C ALA A 15 8.47 20.85 -5.68
N SER A 16 7.91 21.53 -6.67
CA SER A 16 6.48 21.86 -6.75
C SER A 16 5.90 21.50 -8.11
N GLY A 17 5.83 20.20 -8.40
CA GLY A 17 5.30 19.77 -9.70
C GLY A 17 5.23 18.28 -9.92
N LEU A 18 4.99 17.47 -8.89
CA LEU A 18 4.64 16.07 -9.12
C LEU A 18 3.50 15.65 -8.19
N VAL A 19 2.27 16.01 -8.59
CA VAL A 19 1.09 15.22 -8.24
C VAL A 19 1.18 13.91 -9.03
N ALA A 20 2.13 13.06 -8.65
CA ALA A 20 2.17 11.67 -9.07
C ALA A 20 1.01 10.93 -8.39
N ALA A 21 -0.10 10.86 -9.11
CA ALA A 21 -0.95 9.69 -8.98
C ALA A 21 -0.12 8.46 -9.39
N GLY A 22 0.13 7.56 -8.45
CA GLY A 22 0.72 6.24 -8.73
C GLY A 22 2.18 6.14 -8.32
N GLY A 23 2.46 5.28 -7.34
CA GLY A 23 3.83 5.01 -6.89
C GLY A 23 3.91 4.80 -5.39
N SER A 24 3.18 3.82 -4.89
CA SER A 24 3.31 3.29 -3.55
C SER A 24 4.65 2.56 -3.38
N THR A 25 5.73 3.32 -3.23
CA THR A 25 7.02 2.80 -2.78
C THR A 25 7.03 2.74 -1.26
N THR A 26 6.30 1.77 -0.70
CA THR A 26 6.44 1.41 0.72
C THR A 26 7.50 0.33 0.86
N ALA A 27 8.66 0.72 1.40
CA ALA A 27 9.81 -0.12 1.71
C ALA A 27 9.43 -1.50 2.27
N SER A 28 9.79 -2.58 1.58
CA SER A 28 9.68 -3.92 2.14
C SER A 28 10.70 -4.06 3.28
N ALA A 29 10.23 -4.32 4.50
CA ALA A 29 11.11 -4.81 5.56
C ALA A 29 11.76 -6.11 5.06
N ALA A 30 13.07 -6.10 4.84
CA ALA A 30 13.80 -7.30 4.47
C ALA A 30 13.76 -8.27 5.66
N VAL A 31 13.12 -9.42 5.47
CA VAL A 31 13.36 -10.58 6.34
C VAL A 31 14.58 -11.28 5.75
N ASP A 32 15.62 -11.43 6.57
CA ASP A 32 16.78 -12.24 6.27
C ASP A 32 16.31 -13.64 5.89
N CYS A 33 16.54 -13.99 4.63
CA CYS A 33 16.17 -15.27 4.08
C CYS A 33 17.12 -16.34 4.61
N PRO A 34 16.66 -17.32 5.39
CA PRO A 34 17.54 -18.35 5.95
C PRO A 34 18.11 -19.30 4.88
N TYR A 35 17.62 -19.24 3.63
CA TYR A 35 18.05 -20.12 2.53
C TYR A 35 18.23 -19.35 1.20
N THR A 36 19.17 -19.82 0.38
CA THR A 36 19.42 -19.39 -1.01
C THR A 36 18.27 -19.81 -1.93
N GLY A 37 17.12 -19.14 -1.83
CA GLY A 37 15.93 -19.51 -2.63
C GLY A 37 14.64 -18.74 -2.33
N CYS A 38 14.74 -17.55 -1.74
CA CYS A 38 13.55 -16.79 -1.37
C CYS A 38 12.73 -16.31 -2.57
N VAL A 39 11.45 -16.63 -2.55
CA VAL A 39 10.48 -16.19 -3.55
C VAL A 39 10.06 -14.75 -3.24
N LYS A 40 10.35 -13.83 -4.15
CA LYS A 40 9.87 -12.44 -4.07
C LYS A 40 8.35 -12.42 -4.21
N THR A 41 7.69 -11.70 -3.30
CA THR A 41 6.25 -11.42 -3.41
C THR A 41 6.01 -9.97 -3.79
N SER A 42 4.88 -9.72 -4.43
CA SER A 42 4.37 -8.40 -4.77
C SER A 42 2.95 -8.28 -4.25
N THR A 43 2.73 -7.40 -3.29
CA THR A 43 1.39 -7.06 -2.83
C THR A 43 0.85 -5.95 -3.71
N GLN A 44 -0.43 -6.03 -4.06
CA GLN A 44 -1.16 -4.96 -4.74
C GLN A 44 -2.43 -4.66 -3.96
N VAL A 45 -2.71 -3.38 -3.74
CA VAL A 45 -3.93 -2.92 -3.08
C VAL A 45 -4.70 -1.95 -3.97
N SER A 46 -6.00 -2.22 -4.12
CA SER A 46 -6.95 -1.29 -4.72
C SER A 46 -8.04 -0.95 -3.72
N ALA A 47 -8.50 0.30 -3.73
CA ALA A 47 -9.53 0.76 -2.81
C ALA A 47 -10.54 1.64 -3.53
N THR A 48 -11.81 1.49 -3.15
CA THR A 48 -12.94 2.24 -3.70
C THR A 48 -13.88 2.65 -2.56
N SER A 49 -14.63 3.75 -2.72
CA SER A 49 -15.71 4.12 -1.81
C SER A 49 -17.05 3.88 -2.51
N PRO A 50 -17.66 2.69 -2.35
CA PRO A 50 -18.86 2.31 -3.09
C PRO A 50 -20.13 3.03 -2.61
N ALA A 51 -20.12 3.55 -1.39
CA ALA A 51 -21.26 4.24 -0.78
C ALA A 51 -20.77 5.21 0.31
N PRO A 52 -21.62 6.15 0.77
CA PRO A 52 -21.32 7.04 1.88
C PRO A 52 -20.81 6.28 3.10
N ARG A 53 -19.76 6.81 3.73
CA ARG A 53 -19.15 6.21 4.95
C ARG A 53 -18.69 4.75 4.78
N LYS A 54 -18.56 4.26 3.54
CA LYS A 54 -18.06 2.91 3.20
C LYS A 54 -16.80 2.98 2.35
N LEU A 55 -15.85 2.10 2.65
CA LEU A 55 -14.60 1.90 1.90
C LEU A 55 -14.44 0.40 1.66
N ARG A 56 -14.25 0.00 0.40
CA ARG A 56 -13.94 -1.37 0.01
C ARG A 56 -12.50 -1.42 -0.47
N ALA A 57 -11.69 -2.24 0.18
CA ALA A 57 -10.30 -2.49 -0.16
C ALA A 57 -10.13 -3.93 -0.64
N ARG A 58 -9.37 -4.13 -1.71
CA ARG A 58 -8.98 -5.42 -2.24
C ARG A 58 -7.47 -5.53 -2.25
N ALA A 59 -6.93 -6.55 -1.61
CA ALA A 59 -5.51 -6.85 -1.61
C ALA A 59 -5.25 -8.17 -2.34
N VAL A 60 -4.23 -8.19 -3.19
CA VAL A 60 -3.76 -9.37 -3.92
C VAL A 60 -2.27 -9.52 -3.66
N VAL A 61 -1.84 -10.70 -3.21
CA VAL A 61 -0.43 -11.04 -3.11
C VAL A 61 -0.08 -11.93 -4.29
N ARG A 62 0.93 -11.51 -5.06
CA ARG A 62 1.49 -12.27 -6.17
C ARG A 62 2.91 -12.69 -5.87
N THR A 63 3.34 -13.70 -6.59
CA THR A 63 4.64 -14.37 -6.55
C THR A 63 5.12 -14.50 -8.00
N ALA A 64 6.41 -14.68 -8.21
CA ALA A 64 6.90 -15.12 -9.51
C ALA A 64 6.52 -16.59 -9.74
N GLY A 65 5.98 -16.92 -10.93
CA GLY A 65 5.51 -18.26 -11.28
C GLY A 65 4.21 -18.67 -10.58
N ASP A 66 3.95 -19.99 -10.51
CA ASP A 66 2.69 -20.57 -10.00
C ASP A 66 2.68 -20.81 -8.47
N ALA A 67 3.72 -20.37 -7.76
CA ALA A 67 3.82 -20.57 -6.32
C ALA A 67 2.71 -19.82 -5.59
N ARG A 68 1.92 -20.49 -4.74
CA ARG A 68 0.86 -19.82 -3.98
C ARG A 68 1.41 -19.20 -2.69
N PRO A 69 1.29 -17.87 -2.48
CA PRO A 69 1.81 -17.21 -1.29
C PRO A 69 1.15 -17.76 -0.01
N LYS A 70 1.97 -18.17 0.95
CA LYS A 70 1.53 -18.65 2.28
C LYS A 70 1.80 -17.58 3.32
N GLY A 71 0.75 -17.11 3.99
CA GLY A 71 0.85 -16.09 5.02
C GLY A 71 -0.44 -15.30 5.17
N GLN A 72 -0.31 -14.12 5.77
CA GLN A 72 -1.43 -13.22 6.04
C GLN A 72 -1.22 -11.88 5.36
N VAL A 73 -2.31 -11.27 4.90
CA VAL A 73 -2.33 -9.89 4.45
C VAL A 73 -3.16 -9.06 5.42
N THR A 74 -2.56 -8.02 5.98
CA THR A 74 -3.23 -7.05 6.85
C THR A 74 -3.53 -5.80 6.05
N ILE A 75 -4.81 -5.52 5.86
CA ILE A 75 -5.31 -4.30 5.23
C ILE A 75 -5.61 -3.29 6.33
N THR A 76 -4.90 -2.17 6.34
CA THR A 76 -5.05 -1.08 7.29
C THR A 76 -5.56 0.18 6.60
N VAL A 77 -6.61 0.77 7.13
CA VAL A 77 -7.20 2.03 6.69
C VAL A 77 -6.83 3.10 7.72
N LYS A 78 -6.02 4.08 7.29
CA LYS A 78 -5.59 5.25 8.08
C LYS A 78 -6.24 6.51 7.51
N GLY A 79 -6.80 7.36 8.34
CA GLY A 79 -7.44 8.59 7.88
C GLY A 79 -8.24 9.25 9.00
N PRO A 80 -9.28 10.03 8.66
CA PRO A 80 -10.10 10.72 9.64
C PRO A 80 -10.70 9.75 10.67
N GLY A 81 -10.49 10.02 11.96
CA GLY A 81 -10.94 9.18 13.05
C GLY A 81 -9.97 8.07 13.42
N LYS A 82 -10.49 6.89 13.80
CA LYS A 82 -9.69 5.76 14.26
C LYS A 82 -9.18 4.95 13.07
N ASN A 83 -7.92 4.52 13.15
CA ASN A 83 -7.36 3.55 12.22
C ASN A 83 -8.10 2.21 12.38
N ARG A 84 -8.34 1.53 11.26
CA ARG A 84 -8.98 0.20 11.26
C ARG A 84 -8.17 -0.76 10.45
N SER A 85 -8.09 -2.01 10.90
CA SER A 85 -7.37 -3.06 10.21
C SER A 85 -8.20 -4.32 10.10
N ALA A 86 -7.92 -5.11 9.07
CA ALA A 86 -8.46 -6.45 8.90
C ALA A 86 -7.37 -7.35 8.34
N THR A 87 -7.21 -8.53 8.92
CA THR A 87 -6.23 -9.53 8.47
C THR A 87 -6.96 -10.66 7.76
N ARG A 88 -6.38 -11.12 6.64
CA ARG A 88 -6.93 -12.20 5.79
C ARG A 88 -5.81 -13.12 5.31
N ASN A 89 -6.17 -14.32 4.87
CA ASN A 89 -5.21 -15.25 4.28
C ASN A 89 -4.74 -14.73 2.90
N ALA A 90 -3.44 -14.78 2.63
CA ALA A 90 -2.86 -14.31 1.37
C ALA A 90 -3.05 -15.27 0.19
N ARG A 91 -3.55 -16.49 0.41
CA ARG A 91 -3.74 -17.52 -0.62
C ARG A 91 -4.72 -17.11 -1.72
N THR A 92 -5.66 -16.22 -1.42
CA THR A 92 -6.65 -15.71 -2.36
C THR A 92 -6.76 -14.18 -2.27
N PRO A 93 -7.24 -13.52 -3.34
CA PRO A 93 -7.56 -12.09 -3.29
C PRO A 93 -8.49 -11.77 -2.12
N SER A 94 -8.02 -10.91 -1.23
CA SER A 94 -8.73 -10.55 0.00
C SER A 94 -9.50 -9.26 -0.21
N THR A 95 -10.83 -9.30 -0.12
CA THR A 95 -11.68 -8.11 -0.17
C THR A 95 -12.27 -7.82 1.20
N VAL A 96 -12.15 -6.58 1.67
CA VAL A 96 -12.67 -6.13 2.97
C VAL A 96 -13.43 -4.82 2.79
N THR A 97 -14.60 -4.74 3.41
CA THR A 97 -15.40 -3.52 3.46
C THR A 97 -15.38 -2.94 4.87
N PHE A 98 -14.97 -1.69 4.99
CA PHE A 98 -15.02 -0.90 6.21
C PHE A 98 -16.22 0.05 6.13
N ALA A 99 -17.15 -0.08 7.07
CA ALA A 99 -18.35 0.75 7.16
C ALA A 99 -18.31 1.71 8.36
N GLY A 100 -19.08 2.80 8.31
CA GLY A 100 -19.15 3.78 9.40
C GLY A 100 -17.93 4.72 9.48
N LEU A 101 -17.13 4.80 8.41
CA LEU A 101 -15.99 5.71 8.33
C LEU A 101 -16.46 7.17 8.31
N LYS A 102 -15.63 8.08 8.84
CA LYS A 102 -15.86 9.52 8.69
C LYS A 102 -15.60 9.92 7.24
N PRO A 103 -16.25 10.94 6.69
CA PRO A 103 -15.94 11.42 5.34
C PRO A 103 -14.51 11.98 5.27
N GLY A 104 -13.82 11.79 4.16
CA GLY A 104 -12.47 12.33 3.94
C GLY A 104 -11.50 11.38 3.24
N LYS A 105 -10.23 11.77 3.16
CA LYS A 105 -9.17 11.01 2.48
C LYS A 105 -8.60 9.95 3.40
N TYR A 106 -8.60 8.69 2.95
CA TYR A 106 -7.99 7.56 3.65
C TYR A 106 -6.80 7.03 2.87
N ARG A 107 -5.75 6.63 3.59
CA ARG A 107 -4.63 5.83 3.13
C ARG A 107 -4.89 4.37 3.48
N VAL A 108 -4.95 3.52 2.47
CA VAL A 108 -5.17 2.08 2.60
C VAL A 108 -3.84 1.39 2.37
N ILE A 109 -3.39 0.59 3.33
CA ILE A 109 -2.09 -0.09 3.32
C ILE A 109 -2.37 -1.58 3.38
N ALA A 110 -1.88 -2.36 2.43
CA ALA A 110 -1.88 -3.83 2.51
C ALA A 110 -0.46 -4.30 2.82
N LYS A 111 -0.27 -4.97 3.96
CA LYS A 111 1.01 -5.55 4.36
C LYS A 111 0.90 -7.07 4.34
N PHE A 112 1.69 -7.73 3.51
CA PHE A 112 1.84 -9.18 3.50
C PHE A 112 2.94 -9.61 4.48
N VAL A 113 2.56 -10.51 5.38
CA VAL A 113 3.44 -11.18 6.33
C VAL A 113 3.46 -12.67 5.98
N PRO A 114 4.60 -13.22 5.54
CA PRO A 114 4.74 -14.64 5.24
C PRO A 114 4.49 -15.51 6.48
N ALA A 115 4.07 -16.76 6.27
CA ALA A 115 4.00 -17.74 7.34
C ALA A 115 5.40 -18.03 7.91
N LYS A 116 5.47 -18.43 9.19
CA LYS A 116 6.73 -18.90 9.80
C LYS A 116 7.33 -20.02 8.94
N ASN A 117 8.64 -19.99 8.75
CA ASN A 117 9.41 -20.96 7.94
C ASN A 117 8.96 -21.04 6.46
N SER A 118 8.36 -19.98 5.91
CA SER A 118 8.04 -19.94 4.48
C SER A 118 9.17 -19.31 3.67
N ILE A 119 9.28 -19.72 2.41
CA ILE A 119 10.23 -19.18 1.42
C ILE A 119 9.84 -17.80 0.86
N PHE A 120 8.70 -17.23 1.28
CA PHE A 120 8.18 -15.99 0.70
C PHE A 120 8.74 -14.77 1.41
N LYS A 121 9.20 -13.77 0.64
CA LYS A 121 9.56 -12.46 1.19
C LYS A 121 8.30 -11.67 1.56
N PRO A 122 8.31 -10.87 2.63
CA PRO A 122 7.24 -9.91 2.91
C PRO A 122 7.17 -8.85 1.81
N SER A 123 5.97 -8.29 1.61
CA SER A 123 5.75 -7.18 0.69
C SER A 123 4.62 -6.30 1.20
N GLN A 124 4.55 -5.08 0.70
CA GLN A 124 3.47 -4.17 1.05
C GLN A 124 3.19 -3.20 -0.08
N ASP A 125 1.95 -2.73 -0.11
CA ASP A 125 1.48 -1.73 -1.06
C ASP A 125 0.50 -0.78 -0.38
N GLN A 126 0.34 0.41 -0.92
CA GLN A 126 -0.59 1.41 -0.40
C GLN A 126 -1.33 2.16 -1.50
N THR A 127 -2.53 2.62 -1.19
CA THR A 127 -3.31 3.46 -2.09
C THR A 127 -4.08 4.50 -1.27
N THR A 128 -4.63 5.51 -1.94
CA THR A 128 -5.48 6.50 -1.27
C THR A 128 -6.86 6.53 -1.91
N VAL A 129 -7.89 6.74 -1.08
CA VAL A 129 -9.27 6.80 -1.52
C VAL A 129 -10.03 7.84 -0.69
N ARG A 130 -10.94 8.57 -1.33
CA ARG A 130 -11.81 9.54 -0.64
C ARG A 130 -13.16 8.88 -0.31
N VAL A 131 -13.50 8.84 0.97
CA VAL A 131 -14.81 8.37 1.46
C VAL A 131 -15.81 9.51 1.41
N LYS A 132 -16.96 9.26 0.77
CA LYS A 132 -18.04 10.25 0.58
C LYS A 132 -18.86 10.45 1.86
N ALA A 133 -19.35 11.67 2.05
CA ALA A 133 -20.32 12.00 3.09
C ALA A 133 -21.70 11.39 2.79
N ARG A 134 -22.52 11.23 3.84
CA ARG A 134 -23.94 10.92 3.68
C ARG A 134 -24.60 12.19 3.13
N ARG A 135 -25.32 12.07 2.01
CA ARG A 135 -26.23 13.13 1.56
C ARG A 135 -27.41 13.19 2.50
#